data_AF-A0A7Y4W4M4-F1
#
_entry.id   AF-A0A7Y4W4M4-F1
#
_cell.length_a   1.000
_cell.length_b   1.000
_cell.length_c   1.000
_cell.angle_alpha   90.00
_cell.angle_beta   90.00
_cell.angle_gamma   90.00
#
_symmetry.space_group_name_H-M   'P 1'
#
loop_
_entity.id
_entity.type
_entity.pdbx_description
1 polymer ?
#
loop_
_entity_poly.entity_id
_entity_poly.type
_entity_poly.pdbx_seq_one_letter_code
_entity_poly.pdbx_strand_id
1 'polypeptide(L)'
;MLTDIKNAIERLYSISEPGSIDENESNVTLSGSRGSLEIFNAFSIFKNACLLINYEPVLDVNGDAVELADYDSWLASLDEDSANSYSWRILVSKQTLLSKVESLNSSVTYKIFFSENAFKIWAEKLCDFNKPLGAKDQSITVLLGTLKNAFGGEKLKVFPIEGFEPASEKTESVKNIPSTDDVHKIIHSHGIMVSPLSVSLSWGDLSQSEAKTFLKLYALHLAASLVNDLYFDSTKNQIQVVLRGIKRIEAPLYTQEAAIDVDEKHIKLLADAVKWVYEEKQDTRHNLIVDRLSIEIVKGESLLDSILKHIEVALRQAKEKYVFVIEERKDAYYKELRDILKDVRTQADLYAAKIRELTNTLLRDLLALLILIGVGLIAKFDSNTLATIAVSPEAKLFFRVMSVYFIFSIALQSFSHLRDLSLASSEAKSWMRLVYNYTSEQDIRERFELPIERRKKFFNFIFVIILITYLVLAWVSWNFQSILCRIVNT
;
A
#
# COMPACT_ATOMS: atom_id res chain seq x y z
N MET A 1 7.75 -16.81 -42.40
CA MET A 1 7.96 -15.38 -42.72
C MET A 1 9.15 -14.79 -41.98
N LEU A 2 9.05 -14.38 -40.70
CA LEU A 2 10.21 -13.83 -39.97
C LEU A 2 11.38 -14.83 -39.85
N THR A 3 11.08 -16.13 -39.74
CA THR A 3 12.08 -17.20 -39.77
C THR A 3 12.85 -17.27 -41.09
N ASP A 4 12.17 -17.10 -42.23
CA ASP A 4 12.82 -17.15 -43.55
C ASP A 4 13.75 -15.96 -43.74
N ILE A 5 13.32 -14.78 -43.26
CA ILE A 5 14.11 -13.55 -43.25
C ILE A 5 15.34 -13.69 -42.34
N LYS A 6 15.17 -14.26 -41.14
CA LYS A 6 16.28 -14.61 -40.24
C LYS A 6 17.29 -15.51 -40.94
N ASN A 7 16.85 -16.63 -41.51
CA ASN A 7 17.73 -17.60 -42.17
C ASN A 7 18.50 -16.98 -43.35
N ALA A 8 17.85 -16.09 -44.12
CA ALA A 8 18.49 -15.39 -45.21
C ALA A 8 19.54 -14.35 -44.72
N ILE A 9 19.24 -13.64 -43.63
CA ILE A 9 20.22 -12.73 -42.98
C ILE A 9 21.39 -13.51 -42.40
N GLU A 10 21.16 -14.64 -41.74
CA GLU A 10 22.24 -15.48 -41.20
C GLU A 10 23.15 -16.02 -42.31
N ARG A 11 22.57 -16.38 -43.46
CA ARG A 11 23.35 -16.74 -44.65
C ARG A 11 24.21 -15.59 -45.12
N LEU A 12 23.65 -14.38 -45.22
CA LEU A 12 24.41 -13.17 -45.57
C LEU A 12 25.52 -12.88 -44.55
N TYR A 13 25.28 -13.08 -43.26
CA TYR A 13 26.29 -12.92 -42.21
C TYR A 13 27.45 -13.91 -42.40
N SER A 14 27.15 -15.17 -42.75
CA SER A 14 28.17 -16.22 -42.90
C SER A 14 29.15 -16.03 -44.06
N ILE A 15 28.72 -15.31 -45.10
CA ILE A 15 29.50 -15.04 -46.31
C ILE A 15 30.11 -13.63 -46.34
N SER A 16 29.74 -12.78 -45.37
CA SER A 16 30.26 -11.42 -45.25
C SER A 16 31.64 -11.41 -44.57
N GLU A 17 32.48 -10.44 -44.92
CA GLU A 17 33.80 -10.29 -44.30
C GLU A 17 33.70 -9.89 -42.82
N PRO A 18 34.64 -10.32 -41.96
CA PRO A 18 34.69 -9.87 -40.57
C PRO A 18 34.77 -8.35 -40.46
N GLY A 19 33.88 -7.75 -39.66
CA GLY A 19 33.81 -6.29 -39.47
C GLY A 19 32.95 -5.55 -40.51
N SER A 20 32.34 -6.28 -41.45
CA SER A 20 31.48 -5.73 -42.49
C SER A 20 29.98 -5.72 -42.13
N ILE A 21 29.67 -6.28 -40.95
CA ILE A 21 28.34 -6.37 -40.34
C ILE A 21 28.24 -5.34 -39.20
N ASP A 22 27.31 -4.40 -39.33
CA ASP A 22 26.93 -3.47 -38.27
C ASP A 22 25.43 -3.60 -37.99
N GLU A 23 25.10 -4.14 -36.82
CA GLU A 23 23.73 -4.27 -36.35
C GLU A 23 23.51 -3.42 -35.10
N ASN A 24 22.54 -2.53 -35.16
CA ASN A 24 22.10 -1.71 -34.04
C ASN A 24 20.60 -1.90 -33.77
N GLU A 25 20.03 -1.10 -32.87
CA GLU A 25 18.61 -1.20 -32.49
C GLU A 25 17.65 -0.98 -33.69
N SER A 26 18.00 -0.08 -34.60
CA SER A 26 17.10 0.35 -35.67
C SER A 26 17.38 -0.35 -36.99
N ASN A 27 18.64 -0.64 -37.29
CA ASN A 27 19.07 -1.10 -38.61
C ASN A 27 20.06 -2.27 -38.53
N VAL A 28 20.08 -3.06 -39.61
CA VAL A 28 21.19 -3.94 -39.97
C VAL A 28 21.83 -3.37 -41.22
N THR A 29 23.14 -3.17 -41.19
CA THR A 29 23.93 -2.78 -42.35
C THR A 29 24.97 -3.85 -42.61
N LEU A 30 24.93 -4.42 -43.80
CA LEU A 30 25.97 -5.30 -44.32
C LEU A 30 26.68 -4.55 -45.42
N SER A 31 27.99 -4.63 -45.48
CA SER A 31 28.76 -3.99 -46.56
C SER A 31 29.97 -4.81 -46.95
N GLY A 32 30.54 -4.52 -48.11
CA GLY A 32 31.77 -5.14 -48.55
C GLY A 32 32.44 -4.31 -49.63
N SER A 33 33.78 -4.34 -49.62
CA SER A 33 34.59 -3.64 -50.64
C SER A 33 34.63 -4.37 -51.97
N ARG A 34 34.35 -5.68 -51.95
CA ARG A 34 34.25 -6.57 -53.11
C ARG A 34 32.99 -7.42 -52.97
N GLY A 35 32.22 -7.51 -54.05
CA GLY A 35 31.07 -8.40 -54.17
C GLY A 35 31.50 -9.81 -54.55
N SER A 36 30.54 -10.72 -54.50
CA SER A 36 30.69 -12.06 -55.06
C SER A 36 29.34 -12.53 -55.58
N LEU A 37 29.34 -13.44 -56.56
CA LEU A 37 28.11 -14.10 -57.02
C LEU A 37 27.37 -14.77 -55.86
N GLU A 38 28.09 -15.28 -54.86
CA GLU A 38 27.49 -15.88 -53.67
C GLU A 38 26.71 -14.86 -52.82
N ILE A 39 27.27 -13.66 -52.61
CA ILE A 39 26.61 -12.56 -51.87
C ILE A 39 25.35 -12.10 -52.58
N PHE A 40 25.42 -11.87 -53.89
CA PHE A 40 24.25 -11.42 -54.65
C PHE A 40 23.18 -12.52 -54.76
N ASN A 41 23.56 -13.79 -54.93
CA ASN A 41 22.59 -14.89 -54.85
C ASN A 41 21.95 -15.01 -53.46
N ALA A 42 22.70 -14.80 -52.38
CA ALA A 42 22.15 -14.77 -51.03
C ALA A 42 21.20 -13.58 -50.82
N PHE A 43 21.51 -12.41 -51.39
CA PHE A 43 20.60 -11.26 -51.39
C PHE A 43 19.32 -11.54 -52.17
N SER A 44 19.37 -12.27 -53.29
CA SER A 44 18.16 -12.69 -54.03
C SER A 44 17.22 -13.50 -53.13
N ILE A 45 17.75 -14.43 -52.34
CA ILE A 45 16.98 -15.22 -51.38
C ILE A 45 16.36 -14.30 -50.31
N PHE A 46 17.14 -13.38 -49.76
CA PHE A 46 16.68 -12.40 -48.78
C PHE A 46 15.59 -11.48 -49.36
N LYS A 47 15.77 -10.96 -50.57
CA LYS A 47 14.80 -10.16 -51.32
C LYS A 47 13.47 -10.90 -51.42
N ASN A 48 13.51 -12.15 -51.87
CA ASN A 48 12.30 -12.96 -52.05
C ASN A 48 11.58 -13.20 -50.71
N ALA A 49 12.30 -13.45 -49.62
CA ALA A 49 11.72 -13.58 -48.29
C ALA A 49 11.07 -12.27 -47.79
N CYS A 50 11.69 -11.11 -48.07
CA CYS A 50 11.18 -9.80 -47.72
C CYS A 50 9.92 -9.40 -48.51
N LEU A 51 9.88 -9.72 -49.80
CA LEU A 51 8.73 -9.45 -50.65
C LEU A 51 7.46 -10.19 -50.21
N LEU A 52 7.58 -11.35 -49.54
CA LEU A 52 6.43 -12.06 -48.96
C LEU A 52 5.67 -11.25 -47.90
N ILE A 53 6.32 -10.25 -47.29
CA ILE A 53 5.70 -9.34 -46.32
C ILE A 53 5.58 -7.91 -46.86
N ASN A 54 5.69 -7.69 -48.17
CA ASN A 54 5.68 -6.34 -48.76
C ASN A 54 6.74 -5.40 -48.15
N TYR A 55 7.91 -5.96 -47.80
CA TYR A 55 9.08 -5.20 -47.39
C TYR A 55 10.11 -5.17 -48.52
N GLU A 56 10.60 -3.99 -48.85
CA GLU A 56 11.61 -3.76 -49.88
C GLU A 56 12.97 -3.51 -49.21
N PRO A 57 13.91 -4.47 -49.27
CA PRO A 57 15.25 -4.25 -48.75
C PRO A 57 16.05 -3.35 -49.69
N VAL A 58 16.96 -2.54 -49.13
CA VAL A 58 17.81 -1.64 -49.91
C VAL A 58 19.16 -2.31 -50.17
N LEU A 59 19.55 -2.37 -51.44
CA LEU A 59 20.88 -2.76 -51.89
C LEU A 59 21.52 -1.60 -52.64
N ASP A 60 22.66 -1.12 -52.16
CA ASP A 60 23.51 -0.19 -52.88
C ASP A 60 24.67 -0.96 -53.52
N VAL A 61 24.95 -0.67 -54.78
CA VAL A 61 26.11 -1.20 -55.52
C VAL A 61 26.92 0.00 -56.04
N ASN A 62 28.20 0.09 -55.69
CA ASN A 62 29.06 1.24 -55.98
C ASN A 62 28.53 2.60 -55.49
N GLY A 63 27.65 2.58 -54.49
CA GLY A 63 27.04 3.79 -53.92
C GLY A 63 25.70 4.18 -54.57
N ASP A 64 25.26 3.47 -55.60
CA ASP A 64 23.97 3.67 -56.24
C ASP A 64 22.98 2.59 -55.78
N ALA A 65 21.78 3.01 -55.39
CA ALA A 65 20.71 2.12 -54.98
C ALA A 65 20.19 1.33 -56.21
N VAL A 66 20.13 0.00 -56.08
CA VAL A 66 19.66 -0.89 -57.14
C VAL A 66 18.13 -1.01 -57.04
N GLU A 67 17.44 -0.75 -58.16
CA GLU A 67 16.00 -0.97 -58.24
C GLU A 67 15.68 -2.48 -58.21
N LEU A 68 14.85 -2.90 -57.25
CA LEU A 68 14.53 -4.31 -57.02
C LEU A 68 13.84 -4.99 -58.21
N ALA A 69 13.15 -4.22 -59.05
CA ALA A 69 12.49 -4.70 -60.26
C ALA A 69 13.49 -5.21 -61.31
N ASP A 70 14.64 -4.57 -61.40
CA ASP A 70 15.70 -4.89 -62.37
C ASP A 70 16.79 -5.78 -61.76
N TYR A 71 16.66 -6.15 -60.48
CA TYR A 71 17.69 -6.90 -59.77
C TYR A 71 17.96 -8.29 -60.38
N ASP A 72 16.92 -9.02 -60.76
CA ASP A 72 17.09 -10.40 -61.26
C ASP A 72 17.71 -10.43 -62.67
N SER A 73 17.40 -9.43 -63.49
CA SER A 73 18.03 -9.27 -64.81
C SER A 73 19.48 -8.81 -64.68
N TRP A 74 19.77 -7.90 -63.75
CA TRP A 74 21.13 -7.49 -63.39
C TRP A 74 21.95 -8.68 -62.90
N LEU A 75 21.44 -9.46 -61.94
CA LEU A 75 22.11 -10.65 -61.39
C LEU A 75 22.43 -11.69 -62.46
N ALA A 76 21.52 -11.91 -63.42
CA ALA A 76 21.74 -12.86 -64.52
C ALA A 76 22.82 -12.40 -65.52
N SER A 77 23.15 -11.10 -65.55
CA SER A 77 24.17 -10.52 -66.43
C SER A 77 25.58 -10.49 -65.84
N LEU A 78 25.70 -10.76 -64.52
CA LEU A 78 26.97 -10.76 -63.81
C LEU A 78 27.76 -12.05 -64.04
N ASP A 79 29.06 -11.89 -64.27
CA ASP A 79 30.05 -12.95 -64.12
C ASP A 79 30.87 -12.74 -62.83
N GLU A 80 31.75 -13.68 -62.51
CA GLU A 80 32.51 -13.67 -61.25
C GLU A 80 33.53 -12.52 -61.18
N ASP A 81 34.14 -12.19 -62.33
CA ASP A 81 35.10 -11.09 -62.43
C ASP A 81 34.44 -9.72 -62.29
N SER A 82 33.27 -9.52 -62.89
CA SER A 82 32.47 -8.30 -62.72
C SER A 82 31.92 -8.19 -61.31
N ALA A 83 31.45 -9.28 -60.69
CA ALA A 83 30.95 -9.30 -59.31
C ALA A 83 32.00 -8.79 -58.30
N ASN A 84 33.25 -9.21 -58.46
CA ASN A 84 34.38 -8.82 -57.61
C ASN A 84 34.76 -7.33 -57.73
N SER A 85 34.33 -6.65 -58.80
CA SER A 85 34.62 -5.23 -59.04
C SER A 85 33.66 -4.29 -58.31
N TYR A 86 32.54 -4.81 -57.80
CA TYR A 86 31.50 -4.03 -57.15
C TYR A 86 31.72 -3.92 -55.64
N SER A 87 31.66 -2.71 -55.11
CA SER A 87 31.38 -2.51 -53.68
C SER A 87 29.88 -2.62 -53.45
N TRP A 88 29.47 -3.13 -52.30
CA TRP A 88 28.06 -3.38 -52.01
C TRP A 88 27.70 -2.99 -50.58
N ARG A 89 26.43 -2.65 -50.38
CA ARG A 89 25.83 -2.40 -49.06
C ARG A 89 24.38 -2.84 -49.06
N ILE A 90 23.99 -3.65 -48.08
CA ILE A 90 22.60 -4.01 -47.82
C ILE A 90 22.16 -3.29 -46.55
N LEU A 91 21.08 -2.52 -46.63
CA LEU A 91 20.49 -1.82 -45.50
C LEU A 91 19.09 -2.38 -45.21
N VAL A 92 18.89 -2.82 -43.97
CA VAL A 92 17.62 -3.34 -43.47
C VAL A 92 17.14 -2.46 -42.33
N SER A 93 16.03 -1.76 -42.53
CA SER A 93 15.33 -1.03 -41.48
C SER A 93 14.45 -2.01 -40.69
N LYS A 94 14.81 -2.26 -39.43
CA LYS A 94 14.09 -3.20 -38.57
C LYS A 94 12.69 -2.72 -38.21
N GLN A 95 12.53 -1.40 -38.04
CA GLN A 95 11.22 -0.82 -37.73
C GLN A 95 10.27 -0.90 -38.92
N THR A 96 10.78 -0.68 -40.14
CA THR A 96 10.00 -0.86 -41.38
C THR A 96 9.70 -2.33 -41.62
N LEU A 97 10.64 -3.24 -41.34
CA LEU A 97 10.43 -4.68 -41.42
C LEU A 97 9.28 -5.12 -40.50
N LEU A 98 9.32 -4.71 -39.22
CA LEU A 98 8.31 -5.09 -38.22
C LEU A 98 6.94 -4.48 -38.52
N SER A 99 6.86 -3.23 -39.03
CA SER A 99 5.56 -2.60 -39.35
C SER A 99 4.81 -3.27 -40.50
N LYS A 100 5.52 -4.09 -41.29
CA LYS A 100 4.95 -4.87 -42.39
C LYS A 100 4.43 -6.24 -41.97
N VAL A 101 4.69 -6.66 -40.73
CA VAL A 101 4.19 -7.93 -40.19
C VAL A 101 2.77 -7.70 -39.62
N GLU A 102 1.75 -8.04 -40.41
CA GLU A 102 0.33 -7.78 -40.08
C GLU A 102 -0.15 -8.41 -38.77
N SER A 103 0.52 -9.47 -38.29
CA SER A 103 0.10 -10.21 -37.11
C SER A 103 0.56 -9.60 -35.78
N LEU A 104 1.34 -8.50 -35.81
CA LEU A 104 1.87 -7.86 -34.60
C LEU A 104 0.85 -6.93 -33.94
N ASN A 105 0.82 -6.93 -32.61
CA ASN A 105 -0.10 -6.10 -31.83
C ASN A 105 0.35 -4.63 -31.82
N SER A 106 -0.49 -3.72 -32.32
CA SER A 106 -0.17 -2.28 -32.39
C SER A 106 0.04 -1.59 -31.04
N SER A 107 -0.42 -2.20 -29.93
CA SER A 107 -0.21 -1.68 -28.57
C SER A 107 1.14 -2.06 -27.95
N VAL A 108 1.91 -2.96 -28.59
CA VAL A 108 3.18 -3.48 -28.10
C VAL A 108 4.32 -2.93 -28.97
N THR A 109 5.42 -2.52 -28.32
CA THR A 109 6.65 -2.17 -29.04
C THR A 109 7.45 -3.43 -29.33
N TYR A 110 7.58 -3.76 -30.61
CA TYR A 110 8.44 -4.86 -31.05
C TYR A 110 9.84 -4.37 -31.36
N LYS A 111 10.85 -5.15 -30.96
CA LYS A 111 12.25 -4.99 -31.35
C LYS A 111 12.78 -6.31 -31.87
N ILE A 112 13.66 -6.29 -32.85
CA ILE A 112 14.23 -7.51 -33.45
C ILE A 112 15.76 -7.42 -33.52
N PHE A 113 16.41 -8.52 -33.15
CA PHE A 113 17.86 -8.67 -33.22
C PHE A 113 18.18 -10.02 -33.87
N PHE A 114 19.06 -9.98 -34.87
CA PHE A 114 19.53 -11.17 -35.57
C PHE A 114 20.83 -11.70 -34.95
N SER A 115 21.68 -10.81 -34.40
CA SER A 115 22.88 -11.19 -33.65
C SER A 115 22.76 -11.02 -32.13
N GLU A 116 23.38 -11.93 -31.39
CA GLU A 116 23.48 -11.88 -29.93
C GLU A 116 24.30 -10.66 -29.47
N ASN A 117 25.34 -10.28 -30.21
CA ASN A 117 26.21 -9.16 -29.85
C ASN A 117 25.46 -7.81 -29.87
N ALA A 118 24.70 -7.53 -30.93
CA ALA A 118 23.91 -6.30 -31.02
C ALA A 118 22.84 -6.24 -29.91
N PHE A 119 22.21 -7.37 -29.62
CA PHE A 119 21.27 -7.51 -28.51
C PHE A 119 21.93 -7.21 -27.16
N LYS A 120 23.12 -7.77 -26.86
CA LYS A 120 23.86 -7.49 -25.62
C LYS A 120 24.22 -6.02 -25.47
N ILE A 121 24.79 -5.41 -26.53
CA ILE A 121 25.16 -3.98 -26.53
C ILE A 121 23.93 -3.10 -26.28
N TRP A 122 22.77 -3.46 -26.84
CA TRP A 122 21.52 -2.75 -26.59
C TRP A 122 21.03 -2.95 -25.15
N ALA A 123 21.01 -4.20 -24.66
CA ALA A 123 20.53 -4.53 -23.32
C ALA A 123 21.40 -3.90 -22.21
N GLU A 124 22.72 -3.82 -22.39
CA GLU A 124 23.64 -3.18 -21.46
C GLU A 124 23.36 -1.69 -21.30
N LYS A 125 23.04 -0.98 -22.39
CA LYS A 125 22.67 0.45 -22.36
C LYS A 125 21.41 0.73 -21.54
N LEU A 126 20.56 -0.27 -21.29
CA LEU A 126 19.36 -0.12 -20.46
C LEU A 126 19.70 -0.09 -18.97
N CYS A 127 20.84 -0.66 -18.56
CA CYS A 127 21.29 -0.65 -17.17
C CYS A 127 21.68 0.74 -16.66
N ASP A 128 21.79 1.73 -17.54
CA ASP A 128 22.19 3.10 -17.20
C ASP A 128 21.04 3.98 -16.69
N PHE A 129 19.79 3.48 -16.65
CA PHE A 129 18.54 4.20 -16.26
C PHE A 129 18.24 5.50 -17.02
N ASN A 130 19.18 6.03 -17.82
CA ASN A 130 19.04 7.22 -18.64
C ASN A 130 18.14 6.99 -19.86
N LYS A 131 17.91 5.72 -20.22
CA LYS A 131 17.02 5.32 -21.31
C LYS A 131 15.94 4.41 -20.74
N PRO A 132 14.71 4.91 -20.56
CA PRO A 132 13.62 4.04 -20.17
C PRO A 132 13.41 2.97 -21.25
N LEU A 133 13.06 1.75 -20.85
CA LEU A 133 12.84 0.63 -21.78
C LEU A 133 11.86 1.00 -22.90
N GLY A 134 10.89 1.87 -22.59
CA GLY A 134 9.92 2.47 -23.50
C GLY A 134 9.18 3.62 -22.83
N ALA A 135 8.12 4.12 -23.47
CA ALA A 135 7.20 5.05 -22.83
C ALA A 135 6.59 4.42 -21.57
N LYS A 136 6.18 5.26 -20.60
CA LYS A 136 5.57 4.82 -19.35
C LYS A 136 4.43 3.84 -19.66
N ASP A 137 4.50 2.65 -19.08
CA ASP A 137 3.50 1.58 -19.18
C ASP A 137 3.34 0.85 -20.52
N GLN A 138 4.23 1.06 -21.49
CA GLN A 138 4.22 0.29 -22.73
C GLN A 138 4.87 -1.09 -22.56
N SER A 139 4.25 -2.12 -23.15
CA SER A 139 4.84 -3.46 -23.21
C SER A 139 5.80 -3.57 -24.39
N ILE A 140 6.92 -4.25 -24.19
CA ILE A 140 7.99 -4.44 -25.15
C ILE A 140 8.23 -5.92 -25.35
N THR A 141 8.20 -6.33 -26.62
CA THR A 141 8.53 -7.69 -27.05
C THR A 141 9.78 -7.65 -27.89
N VAL A 142 10.82 -8.37 -27.46
CA VAL A 142 12.08 -8.51 -28.18
C VAL A 142 12.13 -9.86 -28.87
N LEU A 143 12.35 -9.86 -30.17
CA LEU A 143 12.55 -11.06 -30.98
C LEU A 143 14.05 -11.24 -31.21
N LEU A 144 14.61 -12.36 -30.75
CA LEU A 144 16.04 -12.65 -30.87
C LEU A 144 16.25 -13.91 -31.72
N GLY A 145 17.06 -13.78 -32.77
CA GLY A 145 17.34 -14.87 -33.71
C GLY A 145 18.06 -16.05 -33.07
N THR A 146 19.01 -15.78 -32.18
CA THR A 146 19.86 -16.80 -31.55
C THR A 146 19.21 -17.48 -30.33
N LEU A 147 18.07 -16.97 -29.86
CA LEU A 147 17.45 -17.44 -28.62
C LEU A 147 16.84 -18.84 -28.81
N LYS A 148 16.98 -19.69 -27.78
CA LYS A 148 16.41 -21.04 -27.78
C LYS A 148 15.06 -21.12 -27.07
N ASN A 149 14.98 -20.58 -25.86
CA ASN A 149 13.74 -20.58 -25.07
C ASN A 149 13.32 -19.14 -24.75
N ALA A 150 12.02 -18.88 -24.82
CA ALA A 150 11.46 -17.60 -24.44
C ALA A 150 11.54 -17.36 -22.93
N PHE A 151 11.65 -16.09 -22.54
CA PHE A 151 11.59 -15.64 -21.15
C PHE A 151 11.01 -14.23 -21.06
N GLY A 152 10.51 -13.85 -19.89
CA GLY A 152 9.98 -12.52 -19.69
C GLY A 152 9.15 -12.36 -18.43
N GLY A 153 8.41 -11.26 -18.40
CA GLY A 153 7.39 -10.97 -17.39
C GLY A 153 6.20 -10.24 -18.02
N GLU A 154 5.64 -9.30 -17.28
CA GLU A 154 4.37 -8.66 -17.67
C GLU A 154 4.55 -7.68 -18.84
N LYS A 155 5.54 -6.79 -18.73
CA LYS A 155 5.78 -5.71 -19.70
C LYS A 155 7.00 -5.93 -20.60
N LEU A 156 7.92 -6.82 -20.25
CA LEU A 156 9.09 -7.15 -21.05
C LEU A 156 9.05 -8.64 -21.38
N LYS A 157 9.09 -8.96 -22.67
CA LYS A 157 9.09 -10.35 -23.15
C LYS A 157 10.18 -10.52 -24.20
N VAL A 158 10.87 -11.65 -24.17
CA VAL A 158 11.89 -12.01 -25.15
C VAL A 158 11.55 -13.38 -25.73
N PHE A 159 11.39 -13.43 -27.05
CA PHE A 159 11.02 -14.64 -27.78
C PHE A 159 12.06 -14.98 -28.85
N PRO A 160 12.23 -16.28 -29.15
CA PRO A 160 12.96 -16.70 -30.35
C PRO A 160 12.20 -16.22 -31.59
N ILE A 161 12.91 -15.85 -32.67
CA ILE A 161 12.25 -15.57 -33.96
C ILE A 161 11.61 -16.85 -34.53
N GLU A 162 12.22 -18.00 -34.28
CA GLU A 162 11.69 -19.31 -34.67
C GLU A 162 10.48 -19.70 -33.82
N GLY A 163 9.37 -20.02 -34.47
CA GLY A 163 8.15 -20.43 -33.80
C GLY A 163 7.44 -19.32 -33.01
N PHE A 164 7.81 -18.05 -33.21
CA PHE A 164 7.09 -16.94 -32.60
C PHE A 164 5.66 -16.83 -33.15
N GLU A 165 4.69 -16.99 -32.26
CA GLU A 165 3.29 -16.70 -32.54
C GLU A 165 2.83 -15.51 -31.70
N PRO A 166 2.18 -14.48 -32.26
CA PRO A 166 1.71 -13.31 -31.50
C PRO A 166 0.72 -13.69 -30.38
N ALA A 167 -0.08 -14.75 -30.57
CA ALA A 167 -0.98 -15.29 -29.56
C ALA A 167 -0.24 -15.98 -28.38
N SER A 168 1.05 -16.29 -28.55
CA SER A 168 1.89 -16.90 -27.51
C SER A 168 2.47 -15.89 -26.51
N GLU A 169 2.10 -14.61 -26.60
CA GLU A 169 2.37 -13.58 -25.60
C GLU A 169 1.65 -13.90 -24.27
N LYS A 170 2.09 -14.95 -23.58
CA LYS A 170 1.65 -15.29 -22.23
C LYS A 170 1.83 -14.06 -21.36
N THR A 171 0.74 -13.55 -20.81
CA THR A 171 0.76 -12.45 -19.86
C THR A 171 0.49 -13.05 -18.50
N GLU A 172 1.53 -13.62 -17.89
CA GLU A 172 1.47 -13.94 -16.47
C GLU A 172 1.65 -12.64 -15.69
N SER A 173 0.55 -12.11 -15.18
CA SER A 173 0.57 -10.90 -14.34
C SER A 173 1.46 -11.19 -13.12
N VAL A 174 2.49 -10.37 -12.91
CA VAL A 174 3.32 -10.52 -11.72
C VAL A 174 2.55 -9.89 -10.56
N LYS A 175 1.77 -10.71 -9.85
CA LYS A 175 0.98 -10.23 -8.72
C LYS A 175 1.88 -9.50 -7.72
N ASN A 176 1.46 -8.29 -7.37
CA ASN A 176 1.97 -7.46 -6.28
C ASN A 176 3.33 -6.77 -6.50
N ILE A 177 3.90 -6.74 -7.71
CA ILE A 177 5.01 -5.80 -7.97
C ILE A 177 4.44 -4.38 -8.09
N PRO A 178 5.01 -3.37 -7.40
CA PRO A 178 4.46 -2.02 -7.40
C PRO A 178 4.55 -1.36 -8.77
N SER A 179 3.56 -0.52 -9.07
CA SER A 179 3.60 0.35 -10.24
C SER A 179 4.68 1.42 -10.09
N THR A 180 5.09 2.03 -11.21
CA THR A 180 6.00 3.19 -11.22
C THR A 180 5.51 4.27 -10.25
N ASP A 181 4.21 4.56 -10.26
CA ASP A 181 3.63 5.62 -9.42
C ASP A 181 3.66 5.29 -7.93
N ASP A 182 3.47 4.02 -7.57
CA ASP A 182 3.58 3.60 -6.17
C ASP A 182 5.03 3.70 -5.67
N VAL A 183 6.00 3.35 -6.52
CA VAL A 183 7.41 3.47 -6.20
C VAL A 183 7.79 4.93 -5.90
N HIS A 184 7.43 5.86 -6.79
CA HIS A 184 7.76 7.29 -6.67
C HIS A 184 6.95 8.07 -5.62
N LYS A 185 5.94 7.44 -4.98
CA LYS A 185 5.32 8.00 -3.76
C LYS A 185 6.25 7.92 -2.55
N ILE A 186 7.11 6.90 -2.52
CA ILE A 186 8.00 6.59 -1.38
C ILE A 186 9.43 7.07 -1.63
N ILE A 187 9.92 6.90 -2.86
CA ILE A 187 11.30 7.26 -3.21
C ILE A 187 11.38 8.63 -3.90
N HIS A 188 12.46 9.36 -3.68
CA HIS A 188 12.76 10.61 -4.37
C HIS A 188 13.81 10.41 -5.45
N SER A 189 13.37 10.34 -6.70
CA SER A 189 14.26 10.20 -7.85
C SER A 189 14.44 11.51 -8.63
N HIS A 190 15.67 12.03 -8.70
CA HIS A 190 15.99 13.28 -9.38
C HIS A 190 16.11 13.09 -10.90
N GLY A 191 14.97 12.84 -11.57
CA GLY A 191 14.92 12.60 -13.03
C GLY A 191 15.24 11.16 -13.46
N ILE A 192 15.40 10.24 -12.51
CA ILE A 192 15.66 8.81 -12.76
C ILE A 192 14.35 8.03 -12.67
N MET A 193 13.96 7.31 -13.72
CA MET A 193 12.70 6.55 -13.69
C MET A 193 12.92 5.12 -13.15
N VAL A 194 12.44 4.86 -11.94
CA VAL A 194 12.42 3.51 -11.36
C VAL A 194 11.08 2.83 -11.62
N SER A 195 11.08 1.77 -12.45
CA SER A 195 9.89 0.95 -12.73
C SER A 195 10.21 -0.55 -12.67
N PRO A 196 10.09 -1.20 -11.50
CA PRO A 196 10.34 -2.64 -11.39
C PRO A 196 9.33 -3.49 -12.17
N LEU A 197 8.10 -3.00 -12.38
CA LEU A 197 7.09 -3.70 -13.17
C LEU A 197 7.45 -3.75 -14.66
N SER A 198 8.01 -2.67 -15.22
CA SER A 198 8.37 -2.56 -16.64
C SER A 198 9.47 -3.54 -17.07
N VAL A 199 10.34 -3.93 -16.14
CA VAL A 199 11.47 -4.84 -16.39
C VAL A 199 11.30 -6.17 -15.66
N SER A 200 10.09 -6.46 -15.18
CA SER A 200 9.82 -7.67 -14.42
C SER A 200 10.09 -8.93 -15.24
N LEU A 201 10.67 -9.94 -14.58
CA LEU A 201 10.89 -11.28 -15.12
C LEU A 201 10.22 -12.28 -14.18
N SER A 202 9.30 -13.09 -14.70
CA SER A 202 8.49 -14.02 -13.91
C SER A 202 8.35 -15.41 -14.50
N TRP A 203 8.65 -15.60 -15.79
CA TRP A 203 8.48 -16.88 -16.47
C TRP A 203 9.58 -17.14 -17.50
N GLY A 204 9.69 -18.41 -17.92
CA GLY A 204 10.63 -18.88 -18.93
C GLY A 204 11.98 -19.31 -18.36
N ASP A 205 12.97 -19.47 -19.23
CA ASP A 205 14.30 -19.96 -18.86
C ASP A 205 15.25 -18.80 -18.55
N LEU A 206 15.31 -18.42 -17.28
CA LEU A 206 16.15 -17.33 -16.78
C LEU A 206 17.62 -17.73 -16.59
N SER A 207 17.97 -19.00 -16.82
CA SER A 207 19.35 -19.49 -16.65
C SER A 207 20.26 -19.19 -17.85
N GLN A 208 19.68 -18.77 -18.97
CA GLN A 208 20.39 -18.50 -20.22
C GLN A 208 21.23 -17.21 -20.14
N SER A 209 22.30 -17.17 -20.94
CA SER A 209 23.21 -16.02 -21.04
C SER A 209 22.49 -14.71 -21.36
N GLU A 210 21.49 -14.78 -22.23
CA GLU A 210 20.69 -13.68 -22.74
C GLU A 210 19.79 -13.07 -21.66
N ALA A 211 19.35 -13.89 -20.69
CA ALA A 211 18.53 -13.45 -19.57
C ALA A 211 19.34 -12.71 -18.50
N LYS A 212 20.65 -12.99 -18.38
CA LYS A 212 21.51 -12.41 -17.32
C LYS A 212 21.51 -10.88 -17.29
N THR A 213 21.58 -10.22 -18.46
CA THR A 213 21.55 -8.75 -18.53
C THR A 213 20.22 -8.19 -18.03
N PHE A 214 19.10 -8.86 -18.32
CA PHE A 214 17.79 -8.47 -17.84
C PHE A 214 17.56 -8.80 -16.37
N LEU A 215 18.13 -9.90 -15.86
CA LEU A 215 18.16 -10.17 -14.42
C LEU A 215 18.87 -9.04 -13.67
N LYS A 216 20.04 -8.62 -14.15
CA LYS A 216 20.76 -7.46 -13.59
C LYS A 216 19.90 -6.21 -13.63
N LEU A 217 19.30 -5.88 -14.77
CA LEU A 217 18.41 -4.73 -14.91
C LEU A 217 17.23 -4.79 -13.92
N TYR A 218 16.58 -5.94 -13.80
CA TYR A 218 15.47 -6.12 -12.87
C TYR A 218 15.91 -5.95 -11.41
N ALA A 219 17.05 -6.54 -11.03
CA ALA A 219 17.62 -6.37 -9.70
C ALA A 219 17.95 -4.91 -9.39
N LEU A 220 18.47 -4.15 -10.36
CA LEU A 220 18.73 -2.72 -10.20
C LEU A 220 17.45 -1.94 -9.93
N HIS A 221 16.37 -2.20 -10.68
CA HIS A 221 15.09 -1.54 -10.47
C HIS A 221 14.44 -1.94 -9.14
N LEU A 222 14.56 -3.20 -8.71
CA LEU A 222 14.09 -3.65 -7.40
C LEU A 222 14.90 -2.99 -6.26
N ALA A 223 16.23 -3.00 -6.36
CA ALA A 223 17.10 -2.34 -5.38
C ALA A 223 16.84 -0.84 -5.28
N ALA A 224 16.68 -0.16 -6.43
CA ALA A 224 16.33 1.25 -6.49
C ALA A 224 14.95 1.56 -5.90
N SER A 225 14.01 0.60 -5.87
CA SER A 225 12.71 0.79 -5.20
C SER A 225 12.79 0.70 -3.66
N LEU A 226 13.92 0.28 -3.10
CA LEU A 226 14.11 0.12 -1.66
C LEU A 226 14.87 1.29 -1.00
N VAL A 227 15.22 2.34 -1.75
CA VAL A 227 16.01 3.47 -1.23
C VAL A 227 15.16 4.68 -0.89
N ASN A 228 15.75 5.72 -0.28
CA ASN A 228 15.05 6.99 -0.03
C ASN A 228 15.25 7.98 -1.18
N ASP A 229 16.50 8.19 -1.62
CA ASP A 229 16.81 9.12 -2.70
C ASP A 229 17.67 8.46 -3.78
N LEU A 230 17.46 8.85 -5.04
CA LEU A 230 18.34 8.57 -6.18
C LEU A 230 18.68 9.83 -6.94
N TYR A 231 19.93 9.96 -7.35
CA TYR A 231 20.40 11.03 -8.24
C TYR A 231 21.62 10.60 -9.05
N PHE A 232 21.84 11.27 -10.17
CA PHE A 232 23.03 11.09 -10.99
C PHE A 232 24.15 12.01 -10.49
N ASP A 233 25.30 11.45 -10.15
CA ASP A 233 26.50 12.22 -9.76
C ASP A 233 27.38 12.42 -11.00
N SER A 234 27.38 13.65 -11.53
CA SER A 234 28.13 14.02 -12.73
C SER A 234 29.65 13.96 -12.52
N THR A 235 30.15 14.08 -11.29
CA THR A 235 31.59 14.03 -11.01
C THR A 235 32.12 12.60 -11.05
N LYS A 236 31.29 11.63 -10.65
CA LYS A 236 31.63 10.20 -10.64
C LYS A 236 31.06 9.44 -11.84
N ASN A 237 30.25 10.11 -12.67
CA ASN A 237 29.55 9.54 -13.82
C ASN A 237 28.75 8.25 -13.49
N GLN A 238 28.03 8.26 -12.37
CA GLN A 238 27.27 7.10 -11.89
C GLN A 238 26.07 7.51 -11.03
N ILE A 239 25.10 6.60 -10.88
CA ILE A 239 23.92 6.80 -10.04
C ILE A 239 24.28 6.57 -8.58
N GLN A 240 24.02 7.58 -7.74
CA GLN A 240 24.11 7.48 -6.29
C GLN A 240 22.75 7.25 -5.67
N VAL A 241 22.75 6.53 -4.57
CA VAL A 241 21.58 6.25 -3.74
C VAL A 241 21.82 6.74 -2.32
N VAL A 242 20.74 7.14 -1.65
CA VAL A 242 20.75 7.50 -0.24
C VAL A 242 19.77 6.61 0.52
N LEU A 243 20.27 6.00 1.60
CA LEU A 243 19.47 5.33 2.61
C LEU A 243 19.48 6.17 3.89
N ARG A 244 18.30 6.50 4.39
CA ARG A 244 18.06 7.29 5.61
C ARG A 244 17.47 6.39 6.70
N GLY A 245 18.21 5.35 7.06
CA GLY A 245 17.86 4.46 8.18
C GLY A 245 18.53 4.88 9.48
N ILE A 246 18.86 3.90 10.33
CA ILE A 246 19.66 4.09 11.55
C ILE A 246 20.98 4.81 11.26
N LYS A 247 21.59 4.53 10.10
CA LYS A 247 22.73 5.30 9.57
C LYS A 247 22.34 5.91 8.23
N ARG A 248 22.76 7.15 8.00
CA ARG A 248 22.73 7.72 6.64
C ARG A 248 23.85 7.08 5.83
N ILE A 249 23.50 6.41 4.74
CA ILE A 249 24.46 5.84 3.78
C ILE A 249 24.24 6.48 2.42
N GLU A 250 25.34 6.76 1.77
CA GLU A 250 25.41 7.22 0.40
C GLU A 250 26.38 6.29 -0.34
N ALA A 251 25.89 5.65 -1.41
CA ALA A 251 26.63 4.62 -2.13
C ALA A 251 26.26 4.65 -3.62
N PRO A 252 27.11 4.13 -4.52
CA PRO A 252 26.70 3.90 -5.89
C PRO A 252 25.62 2.81 -5.95
N LEU A 253 24.62 2.97 -6.82
CA LEU A 253 23.59 1.94 -7.04
C LEU A 253 24.24 0.63 -7.49
N TYR A 254 25.18 0.74 -8.43
CA TYR A 254 25.96 -0.35 -8.99
C TYR A 254 27.34 0.14 -9.42
N THR A 255 28.30 -0.77 -9.53
CA THR A 255 29.63 -0.52 -10.12
C THR A 255 29.88 -1.50 -11.26
N GLN A 256 30.71 -1.13 -12.24
CA GLN A 256 31.04 -2.03 -13.37
C GLN A 256 31.81 -3.27 -12.92
N GLU A 257 32.52 -3.18 -11.80
CA GLU A 257 33.28 -4.28 -11.17
C GLU A 257 32.42 -5.14 -10.23
N ALA A 258 31.09 -5.01 -10.26
CA ALA A 258 30.19 -5.78 -9.38
C ALA A 258 30.52 -7.28 -9.43
N ALA A 259 30.91 -7.83 -8.28
CA ALA A 259 31.50 -9.17 -8.16
C ALA A 259 30.46 -10.30 -8.13
N ILE A 260 29.17 -9.97 -7.96
CA ILE A 260 28.11 -10.95 -7.75
C ILE A 260 27.23 -11.05 -9.00
N ASP A 261 27.27 -12.22 -9.64
CA ASP A 261 26.30 -12.59 -10.69
C ASP A 261 24.90 -12.66 -10.08
N VAL A 262 23.97 -11.87 -10.61
CA VAL A 262 22.56 -11.88 -10.20
C VAL A 262 21.91 -13.16 -10.72
N ASP A 263 21.40 -13.98 -9.81
CA ASP A 263 20.64 -15.19 -10.13
C ASP A 263 19.14 -15.05 -9.81
N GLU A 264 18.38 -16.08 -10.13
CA GLU A 264 16.93 -16.14 -9.87
C GLU A 264 16.60 -16.08 -8.37
N LYS A 265 17.46 -16.66 -7.51
CA LYS A 265 17.25 -16.64 -6.05
C LYS A 265 17.32 -15.20 -5.53
N HIS A 266 18.30 -14.43 -5.98
CA HIS A 266 18.44 -13.03 -5.62
C HIS A 266 17.24 -12.21 -6.09
N ILE A 267 16.78 -12.41 -7.32
CA ILE A 267 15.58 -11.75 -7.85
C ILE A 267 14.36 -12.05 -7.00
N LYS A 268 14.15 -13.32 -6.63
CA LYS A 268 13.01 -13.71 -5.80
C LYS A 268 13.02 -13.02 -4.44
N LEU A 269 14.18 -13.00 -3.77
CA LEU A 269 14.33 -12.33 -2.46
C LEU A 269 14.11 -10.82 -2.55
N LEU A 270 14.67 -10.16 -3.57
CA LEU A 270 14.45 -8.75 -3.84
C LEU A 270 12.98 -8.45 -4.14
N ALA A 271 12.36 -9.24 -5.01
CA ALA A 271 10.95 -9.08 -5.38
C ALA A 271 10.04 -9.27 -4.16
N ASP A 272 10.33 -10.25 -3.29
CA ASP A 272 9.57 -10.47 -2.05
C ASP A 272 9.73 -9.31 -1.06
N ALA A 273 10.92 -8.70 -1.00
CA ALA A 273 11.16 -7.51 -0.19
C ALA A 273 10.37 -6.30 -0.71
N VAL A 274 10.42 -6.04 -2.01
CA VAL A 274 9.68 -4.95 -2.65
C VAL A 274 8.17 -5.17 -2.49
N LYS A 275 7.65 -6.36 -2.77
CA LYS A 275 6.23 -6.71 -2.55
C LYS A 275 5.81 -6.39 -1.12
N TRP A 276 6.60 -6.83 -0.14
CA TRP A 276 6.30 -6.57 1.26
C TRP A 276 6.32 -5.08 1.60
N VAL A 277 7.29 -4.32 1.11
CA VAL A 277 7.36 -2.87 1.38
C VAL A 277 6.13 -2.13 0.83
N TYR A 278 5.71 -2.47 -0.39
CA TYR A 278 4.67 -1.73 -1.11
C TYR A 278 3.23 -2.20 -0.88
N GLU A 279 3.01 -3.13 0.06
CA GLU A 279 1.69 -3.52 0.60
C GLU A 279 1.11 -2.39 1.51
N GLU A 280 0.41 -2.69 2.61
CA GLU A 280 -0.14 -1.64 3.46
C GLU A 280 0.91 -0.96 4.35
N LYS A 281 0.67 0.32 4.67
CA LYS A 281 1.56 1.15 5.52
C LYS A 281 2.99 1.22 4.96
N GLN A 282 3.07 1.54 3.68
CA GLN A 282 4.30 1.56 2.86
C GLN A 282 5.46 2.28 3.55
N ASP A 283 5.25 3.48 4.09
CA ASP A 283 6.30 4.25 4.79
C ASP A 283 6.89 3.50 5.98
N THR A 284 6.06 2.81 6.77
CA THR A 284 6.53 2.09 7.96
C THR A 284 7.36 0.88 7.53
N ARG A 285 6.89 0.11 6.53
CA ARG A 285 7.61 -1.07 6.05
C ARG A 285 8.91 -0.71 5.32
N HIS A 286 8.89 0.35 4.51
CA HIS A 286 10.06 0.93 3.87
C HIS A 286 11.11 1.36 4.90
N ASN A 287 10.72 2.15 5.91
CA ASN A 287 11.65 2.57 6.96
C ASN A 287 12.27 1.39 7.71
N LEU A 288 11.49 0.33 7.99
CA LEU A 288 12.01 -0.85 8.68
C LEU A 288 13.05 -1.64 7.88
N ILE A 289 12.87 -1.76 6.56
CA ILE A 289 13.85 -2.43 5.71
C ILE A 289 15.09 -1.55 5.51
N VAL A 290 14.90 -0.25 5.29
CA VAL A 290 15.97 0.74 5.15
C VAL A 290 16.81 0.80 6.43
N ASP A 291 16.17 0.80 7.61
CA ASP A 291 16.85 0.72 8.90
C ASP A 291 17.84 -0.44 8.92
N ARG A 292 17.39 -1.64 8.53
CA ARG A 292 18.25 -2.82 8.62
C ARG A 292 19.32 -2.83 7.54
N LEU A 293 18.98 -2.52 6.29
CA LEU A 293 19.95 -2.41 5.20
C LEU A 293 21.03 -1.37 5.52
N SER A 294 20.66 -0.25 6.15
CA SER A 294 21.61 0.80 6.54
C SER A 294 22.64 0.40 7.60
N ILE A 295 22.42 -0.73 8.28
CA ILE A 295 23.41 -1.27 9.24
C ILE A 295 24.43 -2.16 8.52
N GLU A 296 23.97 -2.93 7.54
CA GLU A 296 24.72 -3.99 6.88
C GLU A 296 25.61 -3.47 5.73
N ILE A 297 25.21 -2.39 5.06
CA ILE A 297 25.96 -1.85 3.92
C ILE A 297 27.32 -1.33 4.36
N VAL A 298 28.36 -1.89 3.75
CA VAL A 298 29.76 -1.51 3.99
C VAL A 298 30.13 -0.31 3.13
N LYS A 299 30.89 0.64 3.70
CA LYS A 299 31.37 1.81 2.95
C LYS A 299 32.26 1.36 1.79
N GLY A 300 31.96 1.86 0.59
CA GLY A 300 32.74 1.61 -0.62
C GLY A 300 32.19 0.48 -1.51
N GLU A 301 31.24 -0.32 -1.02
CA GLU A 301 30.52 -1.29 -1.86
C GLU A 301 29.34 -0.62 -2.60
N SER A 302 28.93 -1.22 -3.71
CA SER A 302 27.68 -0.82 -4.37
C SER A 302 26.47 -1.26 -3.55
N LEU A 303 25.36 -0.53 -3.68
CA LEU A 303 24.11 -0.89 -3.03
C LEU A 303 23.66 -2.28 -3.48
N LEU A 304 23.69 -2.55 -4.78
CA LEU A 304 23.24 -3.83 -5.31
C LEU A 304 24.02 -4.99 -4.67
N ASP A 305 25.35 -4.95 -4.66
CA ASP A 305 26.17 -6.01 -4.06
C ASP A 305 25.85 -6.22 -2.58
N SER A 306 25.68 -5.12 -1.83
CA SER A 306 25.37 -5.17 -0.41
C SER A 306 23.97 -5.76 -0.16
N ILE A 307 22.98 -5.35 -0.94
CA ILE A 307 21.61 -5.85 -0.82
C ILE A 307 21.58 -7.35 -1.15
N LEU A 308 22.25 -7.79 -2.21
CA LEU A 308 22.28 -9.21 -2.60
C LEU A 308 22.80 -10.11 -1.46
N LYS A 309 23.78 -9.65 -0.68
CA LYS A 309 24.33 -10.36 0.49
C LYS A 309 23.38 -10.39 1.70
N HIS A 310 22.61 -9.31 1.92
CA HIS A 310 21.97 -9.06 3.21
C HIS A 310 20.43 -8.97 3.18
N ILE A 311 19.80 -8.96 2.01
CA ILE A 311 18.35 -8.72 1.86
C ILE A 311 17.49 -9.75 2.58
N GLU A 312 17.87 -11.02 2.57
CA GLU A 312 17.11 -12.10 3.23
C GLU A 312 17.02 -11.86 4.74
N VAL A 313 18.16 -11.57 5.36
CA VAL A 313 18.25 -11.29 6.80
C VAL A 313 17.54 -9.97 7.12
N ALA A 314 17.73 -8.95 6.29
CA ALA A 314 17.11 -7.64 6.47
C ALA A 314 15.58 -7.72 6.41
N LEU A 315 15.04 -8.41 5.42
CA LEU A 315 13.60 -8.61 5.25
C LEU A 315 12.99 -9.37 6.42
N ARG A 316 13.63 -10.46 6.87
CA ARG A 316 13.14 -11.25 8.01
C ARG A 316 13.05 -10.39 9.27
N GLN A 317 14.10 -9.65 9.61
CA GLN A 317 14.12 -8.81 10.80
C GLN A 317 13.17 -7.61 10.69
N ALA A 318 13.01 -7.03 9.50
CA ALA A 318 12.04 -5.96 9.26
C ALA A 318 10.60 -6.46 9.49
N LYS A 319 10.28 -7.68 9.05
CA LYS A 319 8.98 -8.34 9.29
C LYS A 319 8.75 -8.60 10.78
N GLU A 320 9.74 -9.13 11.50
CA GLU A 320 9.66 -9.34 12.95
C GLU A 320 9.43 -8.02 13.70
N LYS A 321 10.22 -6.98 13.38
CA LYS A 321 10.08 -5.64 13.97
C LYS A 321 8.72 -5.01 13.63
N TYR A 322 8.18 -5.26 12.43
CA TYR A 322 6.86 -4.77 12.05
C TYR A 322 5.76 -5.34 12.95
N VAL A 323 5.82 -6.62 13.32
CA VAL A 323 4.84 -7.23 14.25
C VAL A 323 4.82 -6.45 15.56
N PHE A 324 5.99 -6.18 16.15
CA PHE A 324 6.11 -5.40 17.38
C PHE A 324 5.60 -3.96 17.23
N VAL A 325 5.92 -3.27 16.13
CA VAL A 325 5.42 -1.90 15.88
C VAL A 325 3.90 -1.88 15.75
N ILE A 326 3.31 -2.91 15.14
CA ILE A 326 1.85 -3.04 15.05
C ILE A 326 1.23 -3.33 16.42
N GLU A 327 1.84 -4.18 17.24
CA GLU A 327 1.39 -4.44 18.61
C GLU A 327 1.49 -3.20 19.49
N GLU A 328 2.61 -2.47 19.47
CA GLU A 328 2.79 -1.23 20.23
C GLU A 328 1.76 -0.16 19.82
N ARG A 329 1.49 0.00 18.51
CA ARG A 329 0.45 0.92 18.04
C ARG A 329 -0.95 0.49 18.49
N LYS A 330 -1.23 -0.81 18.54
CA LYS A 330 -2.49 -1.32 19.09
C LYS A 330 -2.59 -0.98 20.58
N ASP A 331 -1.54 -1.21 21.36
CA ASP A 331 -1.49 -0.86 22.79
C ASP A 331 -1.67 0.63 23.06
N ALA A 332 -1.02 1.49 22.26
CA ALA A 332 -1.20 2.94 22.32
C ALA A 332 -2.65 3.34 22.03
N TYR A 333 -3.24 2.78 20.97
CA TYR A 333 -4.65 2.99 20.65
C TYR A 333 -5.58 2.52 21.77
N TYR A 334 -5.27 1.39 22.42
CA TYR A 334 -6.04 0.90 23.57
C TYR A 334 -5.92 1.81 24.79
N LYS A 335 -4.74 2.42 25.01
CA LYS A 335 -4.54 3.40 26.07
C LYS A 335 -5.37 4.66 25.80
N GLU A 336 -5.32 5.19 24.58
CA GLU A 336 -6.14 6.35 24.17
C GLU A 336 -7.63 6.05 24.34
N LEU A 337 -8.09 4.88 23.90
CA LEU A 337 -9.47 4.46 24.07
C LEU A 337 -9.84 4.43 25.57
N ARG A 338 -8.99 3.87 26.42
CA ARG A 338 -9.21 3.83 27.88
C ARG A 338 -9.28 5.22 28.50
N ASP A 339 -8.45 6.15 28.03
CA ASP A 339 -8.47 7.52 28.52
C ASP A 339 -9.76 8.24 28.08
N ILE A 340 -10.20 8.06 26.83
CA ILE A 340 -11.52 8.56 26.37
C ILE A 340 -12.66 7.99 27.22
N LEU A 341 -12.63 6.69 27.54
CA LEU A 341 -13.62 6.06 28.40
C LEU A 341 -13.68 6.70 29.79
N LYS A 342 -12.53 7.02 30.35
CA LYS A 342 -12.42 7.67 31.67
C LYS A 342 -13.01 9.08 31.63
N ASP A 343 -12.74 9.84 30.56
CA ASP A 343 -13.27 11.19 30.39
C ASP A 343 -14.79 11.20 30.20
N VAL A 344 -15.32 10.32 29.35
CA VAL A 344 -16.77 10.19 29.14
C VAL A 344 -17.48 9.81 30.45
N ARG A 345 -16.91 8.87 31.21
CA ARG A 345 -17.44 8.51 32.53
C ARG A 345 -17.43 9.70 33.49
N THR A 346 -16.33 10.44 33.54
CA THR A 346 -16.21 11.62 34.40
C THR A 346 -17.27 12.67 34.04
N GLN A 347 -17.54 12.89 32.74
CA GLN A 347 -18.61 13.78 32.29
C GLN A 347 -20.01 13.27 32.68
N ALA A 348 -20.27 11.97 32.54
CA ALA A 348 -21.53 11.37 32.97
C ALA A 348 -21.77 11.55 34.48
N ASP A 349 -20.73 11.30 35.30
CA ASP A 349 -20.76 11.51 36.75
C ASP A 349 -21.01 13.00 37.11
N LEU A 350 -20.42 13.94 36.36
CA LEU A 350 -20.67 15.38 36.54
C LEU A 350 -22.12 15.78 36.22
N TYR A 351 -22.71 15.25 35.15
CA TYR A 351 -24.11 15.50 34.82
C TYR A 351 -25.05 14.91 35.88
N ALA A 352 -24.80 13.69 36.34
CA ALA A 352 -25.57 13.06 37.40
C ALA A 352 -25.49 13.88 38.70
N ALA A 353 -24.31 14.36 39.08
CA ALA A 353 -24.12 15.23 40.23
C ALA A 353 -24.92 16.54 40.09
N LYS A 354 -24.84 17.20 38.93
CA LYS A 354 -25.58 18.45 38.66
C LYS A 354 -27.09 18.27 38.71
N ILE A 355 -27.62 17.15 38.20
CA ILE A 355 -29.05 16.82 38.28
C ILE A 355 -29.49 16.63 39.73
N ARG A 356 -28.69 15.91 40.54
CA ARG A 356 -28.98 15.73 41.97
C ARG A 356 -28.94 17.05 42.73
N GLU A 357 -27.96 17.91 42.44
CA GLU A 357 -27.83 19.24 43.04
C GLU A 357 -29.04 20.14 42.71
N LEU A 358 -29.45 20.18 41.45
CA LEU A 358 -30.65 20.92 41.02
C LEU A 358 -31.91 20.39 41.72
N THR A 359 -32.05 19.06 41.81
CA THR A 359 -33.19 18.43 42.49
C THR A 359 -33.22 18.79 43.97
N ASN A 360 -32.09 18.69 44.68
CA ASN A 360 -31.99 19.01 46.10
C ASN A 360 -32.21 20.51 46.38
N THR A 361 -31.68 21.39 45.52
CA THR A 361 -31.87 22.84 45.63
C THR A 361 -33.34 23.19 45.48
N LEU A 362 -34.01 22.69 44.44
CA LEU A 362 -35.44 22.91 44.22
C LEU A 362 -36.30 22.44 45.41
N LEU A 363 -36.00 21.25 45.95
CA LEU A 363 -36.75 20.71 47.08
C LEU A 363 -36.54 21.51 48.37
N ARG A 364 -35.33 22.01 48.60
CA ARG A 364 -35.01 22.87 49.74
C ARG A 364 -35.71 24.22 49.61
N ASP A 365 -35.68 24.82 48.44
CA ASP A 365 -36.29 26.13 48.20
C ASP A 365 -37.82 26.05 48.36
N LEU A 366 -38.44 24.96 47.89
CA LEU A 366 -39.85 24.66 48.11
C LEU A 366 -40.15 24.48 49.60
N LEU A 367 -39.32 23.75 50.34
CA LEU A 367 -39.49 23.58 51.79
C LEU A 367 -39.33 24.90 52.55
N ALA A 368 -38.37 25.75 52.17
CA ALA A 368 -38.19 27.07 52.76
C ALA A 368 -39.40 27.97 52.52
N LEU A 369 -39.96 27.95 51.31
CA LEU A 369 -41.22 28.64 50.98
C LEU A 369 -42.38 28.13 51.86
N LEU A 370 -42.51 26.81 52.02
CA LEU A 370 -43.54 26.22 52.88
C LEU A 370 -43.36 26.66 54.34
N ILE A 371 -42.15 26.58 54.89
CA ILE A 371 -41.86 27.03 56.26
C ILE A 371 -42.19 28.52 56.42
N LEU A 372 -41.82 29.38 55.46
CA LEU A 372 -42.14 30.81 55.49
C LEU A 372 -43.64 31.05 55.53
N ILE A 373 -44.41 30.33 54.69
CA ILE A 373 -45.87 30.38 54.71
C ILE A 373 -46.39 29.90 56.08
N GLY A 374 -45.85 28.81 56.62
CA GLY A 374 -46.22 28.25 57.93
C GLY A 374 -45.95 29.23 59.08
N VAL A 375 -44.78 29.85 59.13
CA VAL A 375 -44.42 30.86 60.14
C VAL A 375 -45.28 32.13 59.97
N GLY A 376 -45.53 32.57 58.75
CA GLY A 376 -46.42 33.71 58.46
C GLY A 376 -47.87 33.48 58.89
N LEU A 377 -48.34 32.23 58.85
CA LEU A 377 -49.63 31.82 59.40
C LEU A 377 -49.61 31.83 60.94
N ILE A 378 -48.53 31.39 61.58
CA ILE A 378 -48.38 31.37 63.05
C ILE A 378 -48.22 32.79 63.63
N ALA A 379 -47.47 33.68 62.97
CA ALA A 379 -47.16 35.02 63.45
C ALA A 379 -48.36 35.99 63.50
N LYS A 380 -49.49 35.64 62.85
CA LYS A 380 -50.73 36.42 62.91
C LYS A 380 -51.58 36.15 64.16
N PHE A 381 -51.14 35.28 65.09
CA PHE A 381 -51.92 34.87 66.26
C PHE A 381 -51.15 35.06 67.59
N ASP A 382 -51.88 35.40 68.65
CA ASP A 382 -51.35 35.77 69.98
C ASP A 382 -50.87 34.55 70.80
N SER A 383 -49.89 34.77 71.68
CA SER A 383 -49.03 33.74 72.30
C SER A 383 -49.70 32.74 73.26
N ASN A 384 -50.95 32.96 73.67
CA ASN A 384 -51.68 32.09 74.61
C ASN A 384 -52.54 30.99 73.96
N THR A 385 -52.52 30.84 72.63
CA THR A 385 -53.40 29.91 71.88
C THR A 385 -52.67 28.85 71.03
N LEU A 386 -51.44 28.48 71.38
CA LEU A 386 -50.65 27.44 70.66
C LEU A 386 -51.38 26.07 70.55
N ALA A 387 -52.11 25.65 71.57
CA ALA A 387 -52.87 24.39 71.54
C ALA A 387 -54.09 24.46 70.59
N THR A 388 -54.77 25.60 70.54
CA THR A 388 -55.87 25.87 69.60
C THR A 388 -55.38 26.07 68.15
N ILE A 389 -54.14 26.55 67.96
CA ILE A 389 -53.50 26.72 66.64
C ILE A 389 -53.25 25.38 65.96
N ALA A 390 -52.82 24.35 66.70
CA ALA A 390 -52.57 23.03 66.13
C ALA A 390 -53.85 22.35 65.59
N VAL A 391 -55.02 22.84 65.99
CA VAL A 391 -56.36 22.36 65.60
C VAL A 391 -57.03 23.29 64.57
N SER A 392 -56.41 24.42 64.19
CA SER A 392 -57.00 25.38 63.26
C SER A 392 -57.11 24.84 61.82
N PRO A 393 -58.11 25.28 61.04
CA PRO A 393 -58.27 24.86 59.65
C PRO A 393 -57.08 25.26 58.77
N GLU A 394 -56.37 26.35 59.09
CA GLU A 394 -55.18 26.82 58.39
C GLU A 394 -53.96 25.95 58.66
N ALA A 395 -53.75 25.52 59.92
CA ALA A 395 -52.68 24.58 60.27
C ALA A 395 -52.92 23.21 59.61
N LYS A 396 -54.18 22.76 59.56
CA LYS A 396 -54.58 21.55 58.82
C LYS A 396 -54.24 21.63 57.33
N LEU A 397 -54.46 22.79 56.70
CA LEU A 397 -54.08 23.02 55.31
C LEU A 397 -52.56 22.96 55.14
N PHE A 398 -51.81 23.61 56.02
CA PHE A 398 -50.34 23.60 56.00
C PHE A 398 -49.76 22.18 56.09
N PHE A 399 -50.19 21.37 57.06
CA PHE A 399 -49.70 20.00 57.22
C PHE A 399 -50.12 19.06 56.07
N ARG A 400 -51.29 19.30 55.44
CA ARG A 400 -51.67 18.61 54.20
C ARG A 400 -50.78 18.97 53.03
N VAL A 401 -50.47 20.25 52.85
CA VAL A 401 -49.53 20.71 51.81
C VAL A 401 -48.13 20.14 52.05
N MET A 402 -47.67 20.07 53.30
CA MET A 402 -46.41 19.40 53.67
C MET A 402 -46.41 17.90 53.36
N SER A 403 -47.52 17.20 53.60
CA SER A 403 -47.68 15.81 53.21
C SER A 403 -47.60 15.62 51.68
N VAL A 404 -48.24 16.50 50.91
CA VAL A 404 -48.15 16.48 49.44
C VAL A 404 -46.73 16.76 48.99
N TYR A 405 -46.01 17.69 49.65
CA TYR A 405 -44.59 17.95 49.40
C TYR A 405 -43.74 16.69 49.62
N PHE A 406 -43.92 15.95 50.72
CA PHE A 406 -43.14 14.74 50.97
C PHE A 406 -43.36 13.67 49.89
N ILE A 407 -44.60 13.50 49.43
CA ILE A 407 -44.93 12.58 48.32
C ILE A 407 -44.30 13.05 46.99
N PHE A 408 -44.39 14.34 46.69
CA PHE A 408 -43.80 14.91 45.48
C PHE A 408 -42.27 14.85 45.50
N SER A 409 -41.67 15.11 46.67
CA SER A 409 -40.24 15.05 46.92
C SER A 409 -39.69 13.64 46.69
N ILE A 410 -40.32 12.62 47.28
CA ILE A 410 -39.90 11.24 47.06
C ILE A 410 -40.15 10.79 45.62
N ALA A 411 -41.21 11.25 44.95
CA ALA A 411 -41.46 10.93 43.55
C ALA A 411 -40.37 11.50 42.61
N LEU A 412 -39.99 12.77 42.79
CA LEU A 412 -38.93 13.40 41.99
C LEU A 412 -37.56 12.77 42.26
N GLN A 413 -37.21 12.53 43.53
CA GLN A 413 -35.97 11.85 43.89
C GLN A 413 -35.94 10.43 43.33
N SER A 414 -37.05 9.69 43.44
CA SER A 414 -37.19 8.35 42.88
C SER A 414 -37.00 8.34 41.37
N PHE A 415 -37.64 9.26 40.66
CA PHE A 415 -37.51 9.37 39.21
C PHE A 415 -36.07 9.67 38.78
N SER A 416 -35.42 10.65 39.43
CA SER A 416 -34.03 11.02 39.16
C SER A 416 -33.07 9.85 39.39
N HIS A 417 -33.20 9.18 40.53
CA HIS A 417 -32.36 8.06 40.92
C HIS A 417 -32.56 6.80 40.06
N LEU A 418 -33.80 6.47 39.70
CA LEU A 418 -34.10 5.34 38.82
C LEU A 418 -33.62 5.61 37.39
N ARG A 419 -33.73 6.86 36.92
CA ARG A 419 -33.22 7.26 35.60
C ARG A 419 -31.70 7.18 35.55
N ASP A 420 -31.02 7.69 36.57
CA ASP A 420 -29.56 7.62 36.72
C ASP A 420 -29.09 6.15 36.76
N LEU A 421 -29.75 5.29 37.54
CA LEU A 421 -29.43 3.87 37.62
C LEU A 421 -29.64 3.14 36.29
N SER A 422 -30.73 3.46 35.57
CA SER A 422 -31.03 2.89 34.27
C SER A 422 -29.98 3.27 33.23
N LEU A 423 -29.66 4.57 33.14
CA LEU A 423 -28.63 5.10 32.23
C LEU A 423 -27.25 4.51 32.53
N ALA A 424 -26.82 4.56 33.80
CA ALA A 424 -25.54 3.97 34.22
C ALA A 424 -25.46 2.48 33.90
N SER A 425 -26.57 1.75 33.98
CA SER A 425 -26.59 0.33 33.63
C SER A 425 -26.58 0.05 32.12
N SER A 426 -27.22 0.91 31.33
CA SER A 426 -27.19 0.84 29.87
C SER A 426 -25.81 1.17 29.35
N GLU A 427 -25.18 2.22 29.89
CA GLU A 427 -23.80 2.60 29.61
C GLU A 427 -22.85 1.47 29.98
N ALA A 428 -22.93 0.92 31.20
CA ALA A 428 -22.10 -0.21 31.62
C ALA A 428 -22.20 -1.40 30.65
N LYS A 429 -23.40 -1.74 30.16
CA LYS A 429 -23.59 -2.81 29.15
C LYS A 429 -23.03 -2.46 27.77
N SER A 430 -23.13 -1.20 27.33
CA SER A 430 -22.54 -0.75 26.07
C SER A 430 -21.01 -0.73 26.15
N TRP A 431 -20.44 -0.29 27.26
CA TRP A 431 -19.00 -0.32 27.52
C TRP A 431 -18.47 -1.75 27.63
N MET A 432 -19.22 -2.64 28.29
CA MET A 432 -18.87 -4.06 28.39
C MET A 432 -18.85 -4.75 27.02
N ARG A 433 -19.75 -4.37 26.11
CA ARG A 433 -19.73 -4.84 24.71
C ARG A 433 -18.52 -4.33 23.92
N LEU A 434 -18.09 -3.08 24.14
CA LEU A 434 -16.87 -2.54 23.52
C LEU A 434 -15.60 -3.24 24.02
N VAL A 435 -15.60 -3.75 25.26
CA VAL A 435 -14.50 -4.49 25.88
C VAL A 435 -14.56 -6.01 25.60
N TYR A 436 -15.72 -6.53 25.19
CA TYR A 436 -16.00 -7.97 25.02
C TYR A 436 -15.07 -8.70 24.03
N ASN A 437 -14.51 -7.99 23.04
CA ASN A 437 -13.58 -8.58 22.09
C ASN A 437 -12.18 -8.86 22.66
N TYR A 438 -11.93 -8.51 23.93
CA TYR A 438 -10.56 -8.43 24.47
C TYR A 438 -10.38 -9.02 25.87
N THR A 439 -11.38 -9.71 26.42
CA THR A 439 -11.27 -10.35 27.74
C THR A 439 -12.06 -11.65 27.74
N SER A 440 -11.55 -12.68 28.43
CA SER A 440 -12.25 -13.96 28.55
C SER A 440 -13.64 -13.74 29.17
N GLU A 441 -14.65 -14.47 28.68
CA GLU A 441 -16.03 -14.33 29.16
C GLU A 441 -16.14 -14.57 30.69
N GLN A 442 -15.24 -15.40 31.23
CA GLN A 442 -15.15 -15.68 32.66
C GLN A 442 -14.60 -14.50 33.48
N ASP A 443 -13.54 -13.83 33.01
CA ASP A 443 -13.00 -12.63 33.67
C ASP A 443 -13.99 -11.47 33.65
N ILE A 444 -14.76 -11.34 32.57
CA ILE A 444 -15.82 -10.33 32.41
C ILE A 444 -16.89 -10.51 33.48
N ARG A 445 -17.37 -11.75 33.67
CA ARG A 445 -18.41 -12.08 34.65
C ARG A 445 -17.95 -11.87 36.08
N GLU A 446 -16.74 -12.33 36.42
CA GLU A 446 -16.23 -12.26 37.78
C GLU A 446 -15.81 -10.85 38.21
N ARG A 447 -15.14 -10.09 37.33
CA ARG A 447 -14.58 -8.78 37.68
C ARG A 447 -15.53 -7.61 37.46
N PHE A 448 -16.57 -7.77 36.63
CA PHE A 448 -17.44 -6.66 36.25
C PHE A 448 -18.93 -6.92 36.52
N GLU A 449 -19.52 -8.02 36.06
CA GLU A 449 -20.96 -8.26 36.23
C GLU A 449 -21.34 -8.44 37.70
N LEU A 450 -20.64 -9.33 38.42
CA LEU A 450 -20.94 -9.62 39.82
C LEU A 450 -20.81 -8.40 40.74
N PRO A 451 -19.76 -7.54 40.64
CA PRO A 451 -19.69 -6.31 41.41
C PRO A 451 -20.81 -5.30 41.09
N ILE A 452 -21.19 -5.15 39.81
CA ILE A 452 -22.26 -4.22 39.40
C ILE A 452 -23.61 -4.69 39.97
N GLU A 453 -23.90 -5.99 39.90
CA GLU A 453 -25.13 -6.55 40.47
C GLU A 453 -25.19 -6.41 42.00
N ARG A 454 -24.07 -6.63 42.69
CA ARG A 454 -23.99 -6.43 44.15
C ARG A 454 -24.28 -4.98 44.52
N ARG A 455 -23.70 -4.02 43.79
CA ARG A 455 -23.96 -2.57 44.00
C ARG A 455 -25.41 -2.20 43.73
N LYS A 456 -26.03 -2.76 42.68
CA LYS A 456 -27.47 -2.56 42.39
C LYS A 456 -28.38 -3.08 43.51
N LYS A 457 -28.09 -4.28 44.04
CA LYS A 457 -28.88 -4.86 45.15
C LYS A 457 -28.79 -3.99 46.40
N PHE A 458 -27.59 -3.52 46.74
CA PHE A 458 -27.39 -2.62 47.88
C PHE A 458 -28.08 -1.27 47.70
N PHE A 459 -27.99 -0.67 46.51
CA PHE A 459 -28.70 0.56 46.18
C PHE A 459 -30.21 0.42 46.32
N ASN A 460 -30.80 -0.64 45.75
CA ASN A 460 -32.23 -0.90 45.86
C ASN A 460 -32.67 -1.07 47.33
N PHE A 461 -31.85 -1.72 48.16
CA PHE A 461 -32.13 -1.86 49.58
C PHE A 461 -32.19 -0.51 50.30
N ILE A 462 -31.18 0.35 50.12
CA ILE A 462 -31.17 1.70 50.73
C ILE A 462 -32.35 2.54 50.20
N PHE A 463 -32.63 2.46 48.91
CA PHE A 463 -33.71 3.19 48.27
C PHE A 463 -35.09 2.87 48.89
N VAL A 464 -35.35 1.59 49.18
CA VAL A 464 -36.58 1.14 49.84
C VAL A 464 -36.70 1.75 51.25
N ILE A 465 -35.61 1.81 52.02
CA ILE A 465 -35.61 2.42 53.36
C ILE A 465 -35.96 3.92 53.29
N ILE A 466 -35.38 4.65 52.33
CA ILE A 466 -35.66 6.06 52.11
C ILE A 466 -37.13 6.25 51.72
N LEU A 467 -37.64 5.46 50.77
CA LEU A 467 -39.04 5.49 50.33
C LEU A 467 -40.01 5.34 51.50
N ILE A 468 -39.79 4.32 52.35
CA ILE A 468 -40.62 4.08 53.54
C ILE A 468 -40.58 5.27 54.50
N THR A 469 -39.40 5.85 54.72
CA THR A 469 -39.24 6.99 55.64
C THR A 469 -40.05 8.21 55.18
N TYR A 470 -40.00 8.53 53.88
CA TYR A 470 -40.79 9.62 53.30
C TYR A 470 -42.30 9.37 53.33
N LEU A 471 -42.74 8.12 53.11
CA LEU A 471 -44.15 7.74 53.22
C LEU A 471 -44.66 7.86 54.66
N VAL A 472 -43.85 7.46 55.65
CA VAL A 472 -44.18 7.64 57.07
C VAL A 472 -44.29 9.13 57.41
N LEU A 473 -43.34 9.96 56.99
CA LEU A 473 -43.40 11.41 57.21
C LEU A 473 -44.62 12.06 56.57
N ALA A 474 -44.98 11.64 55.35
CA ALA A 474 -46.19 12.09 54.68
C ALA A 474 -47.46 11.69 55.44
N TRP A 475 -47.54 10.42 55.88
CA TRP A 475 -48.70 9.91 56.62
C TRP A 475 -48.88 10.57 57.98
N VAL A 476 -47.78 10.75 58.74
CA VAL A 476 -47.79 11.46 60.02
C VAL A 476 -48.21 12.91 59.81
N SER A 477 -47.68 13.58 58.79
CA SER A 477 -48.04 14.97 58.48
C SER A 477 -49.51 15.11 58.08
N TRP A 478 -50.04 14.20 57.27
CA TRP A 478 -51.45 14.20 56.87
C TRP A 478 -52.42 14.00 58.05
N ASN A 479 -52.06 13.14 59.00
CA ASN A 479 -52.87 12.79 60.16
C ASN A 479 -52.47 13.54 61.44
N PHE A 480 -51.62 14.56 61.32
CA PHE A 480 -50.98 15.25 62.45
C PHE A 480 -51.99 15.75 63.50
N GLN A 481 -53.08 16.36 63.04
CA GLN A 481 -54.13 16.88 63.92
C GLN A 481 -54.86 15.78 64.70
N SER A 482 -55.11 14.62 64.09
CA SER A 482 -55.75 13.47 64.75
C SER A 482 -54.82 12.81 65.77
N ILE A 483 -53.52 12.80 65.49
CA ILE A 483 -52.49 12.27 66.41
C ILE A 483 -52.35 13.20 67.61
N LEU A 484 -52.26 14.52 67.39
CA LEU A 484 -52.18 15.51 68.46
C LEU A 484 -53.40 15.47 69.39
N CYS A 485 -54.61 15.41 68.85
CA CYS A 485 -55.83 15.31 69.66
C CYS A 485 -55.85 14.05 70.55
N ARG A 486 -55.18 12.96 70.16
CA ARG A 486 -55.05 11.75 70.99
C ARG A 486 -53.99 11.88 72.08
N ILE A 487 -52.90 12.59 71.80
CA ILE A 487 -51.79 12.78 72.75
C ILE A 487 -52.14 13.83 73.82
N VAL A 488 -52.91 14.86 73.48
CA VAL A 488 -53.34 15.92 74.42
C VAL A 488 -54.49 15.47 75.33
N ASN A 489 -55.24 14.43 74.94
CA ASN A 489 -56.35 13.87 75.73
C ASN A 489 -55.95 12.66 76.61
N THR A 490 -54.67 12.29 76.62
CA THR A 490 -54.03 11.40 77.61
C THR A 490 -53.20 12.24 78.56
#